data_AF-A0A067Q911-F1
#
_entry.id   AF-A0A067Q911-F1
#
_cell.length_a   1.000
_cell.length_b   1.000
_cell.length_c   1.000
_cell.angle_alpha   90.00
_cell.angle_beta   90.00
_cell.angle_gamma   90.00
#
_symmetry.space_group_name_H-M   'P 1'
#
loop_
_entity.id
_entity.type
_entity.pdbx_description
1 polymer ?
#
loop_
_entity_poly.entity_id
_entity_poly.type
_entity_poly.pdbx_seq_one_letter_code
_entity_poly.pdbx_strand_id
1 'polypeptide(L)'
;MTTLKQRLVVAIASLPLAKGHIAIWHPSMWGFNVTLDTFPYDNRPVAPLMDLDFHDWWFHNHLSYPPHILDVYQLHVGRPATLEIACHKAATSYWASSDQPSFSNGNDPCPGSPPKQYHTKDKADTKGCGLAIAYKSNVNLVHPEDFTIFSVNHTCVWTRFTDFQVPQKMPPCPAGGCVCAFFWIHSPDSGAEQMYMNGFQCTTTSTTSNIPLAKSRVARRCGPDPANGQPGDPSNCTYGAKQPLYWKQKEQNNMYEGSFAPPFYNDLYNFKDGAQDDIFVDSYSIPGLMDEKPLVVETSKVSWFFNSSELPYPVKSP
;
A
#
# COMPACT_ATOMS: atom_id res chain seq x y z
N MET A 1 -61.65 -32.20 -17.85
CA MET A 1 -60.69 -31.30 -18.52
C MET A 1 -60.70 -29.96 -17.81
N THR A 2 -59.77 -29.72 -16.88
CA THR A 2 -59.45 -28.37 -16.37
C THR A 2 -58.13 -28.46 -15.59
N THR A 3 -57.02 -28.28 -16.29
CA THR A 3 -55.68 -28.20 -15.70
C THR A 3 -55.43 -26.81 -15.13
N LEU A 4 -55.28 -26.71 -13.81
CA LEU A 4 -54.87 -25.51 -13.10
C LEU A 4 -53.36 -25.31 -13.30
N LYS A 5 -52.97 -24.37 -14.19
CA LYS A 5 -51.56 -24.00 -14.41
C LYS A 5 -51.10 -23.08 -13.28
N GLN A 6 -50.33 -23.64 -12.35
CA GLN A 6 -49.63 -22.89 -11.32
C GLN A 6 -48.47 -22.12 -11.96
N ARG A 7 -48.60 -20.79 -12.05
CA ARG A 7 -47.50 -19.92 -12.51
C ARG A 7 -46.55 -19.67 -11.34
N LEU A 8 -45.42 -20.35 -11.34
CA LEU A 8 -44.30 -20.03 -10.47
C LEU A 8 -43.65 -18.74 -11.00
N VAL A 9 -43.86 -17.62 -10.31
CA VAL A 9 -43.12 -16.37 -10.57
C VAL A 9 -41.79 -16.48 -9.82
N VAL A 10 -40.71 -16.75 -10.55
CA VAL A 10 -39.35 -16.63 -10.00
C VAL A 10 -39.02 -15.14 -9.95
N ALA A 11 -39.12 -14.54 -8.77
CA ALA A 11 -38.58 -13.21 -8.52
C ALA A 11 -37.04 -13.33 -8.50
N ILE A 12 -36.40 -12.94 -9.60
CA ILE A 12 -34.95 -12.73 -9.63
C ILE A 12 -34.70 -11.48 -8.78
N ALA A 13 -34.30 -11.68 -7.53
CA ALA A 13 -33.77 -10.61 -6.69
C ALA A 13 -32.45 -10.15 -7.32
N SER A 14 -32.50 -9.07 -8.11
CA SER A 14 -31.31 -8.32 -8.50
C SER A 14 -30.71 -7.72 -7.25
N LEU A 15 -29.75 -8.42 -6.65
CA LEU A 15 -28.91 -7.87 -5.60
C LEU A 15 -28.28 -6.60 -6.17
N PRO A 16 -28.51 -5.41 -5.58
CA PRO A 16 -27.82 -4.21 -6.00
C PRO A 16 -26.34 -4.43 -5.70
N LEU A 17 -25.54 -4.67 -6.76
CA LEU A 17 -24.09 -4.65 -6.67
C LEU A 17 -23.72 -3.26 -6.15
N ALA A 18 -23.16 -3.22 -4.94
CA ALA A 18 -22.45 -2.04 -4.48
C ALA A 18 -21.31 -1.81 -5.47
N LYS A 19 -21.42 -0.75 -6.26
CA LYS A 19 -20.35 -0.27 -7.11
C LYS A 19 -19.56 0.70 -6.25
N GLY A 20 -18.73 0.26 -5.31
CA GLY A 20 -17.86 1.24 -4.68
C GLY A 20 -16.86 1.75 -5.69
N HIS A 21 -16.80 3.06 -5.78
CA HIS A 21 -15.98 3.78 -6.74
C HIS A 21 -15.42 4.93 -5.95
N ILE A 22 -14.16 4.84 -5.56
CA ILE A 22 -13.47 5.85 -4.77
C ILE A 22 -12.03 5.95 -5.26
N ALA A 23 -11.53 7.17 -5.32
CA ALA A 23 -10.13 7.46 -5.58
C ALA A 23 -9.67 8.59 -4.68
N ILE A 24 -8.35 8.72 -4.50
CA ILE A 24 -7.79 10.02 -4.16
C ILE A 24 -7.91 10.94 -5.37
N TRP A 25 -8.08 12.23 -5.13
CA TRP A 25 -8.03 13.26 -6.16
C TRP A 25 -6.97 14.28 -5.78
N HIS A 26 -5.98 14.43 -6.64
CA HIS A 26 -4.97 15.48 -6.57
C HIS A 26 -4.32 15.62 -7.96
N PRO A 27 -3.97 16.84 -8.44
CA PRO A 27 -3.35 17.04 -9.75
C PRO A 27 -2.06 16.24 -9.96
N SER A 28 -1.40 15.84 -8.87
CA SER A 28 -0.19 15.00 -8.91
C SER A 28 -0.45 13.51 -9.16
N MET A 29 -1.69 13.06 -9.28
CA MET A 29 -1.99 11.65 -9.54
C MET A 29 -1.78 11.27 -11.00
N TRP A 30 -1.33 10.04 -11.24
CA TRP A 30 -1.45 9.45 -12.58
C TRP A 30 -2.94 9.26 -12.90
N GLY A 31 -3.30 9.50 -14.16
CA GLY A 31 -4.67 9.36 -14.64
C GLY A 31 -5.65 10.42 -14.13
N PHE A 32 -5.16 11.59 -13.69
CA PHE A 32 -6.01 12.66 -13.14
C PHE A 32 -7.17 13.09 -14.05
N ASN A 33 -6.99 12.98 -15.38
CA ASN A 33 -7.99 13.31 -16.40
C ASN A 33 -8.50 12.08 -17.17
N VAL A 34 -8.21 10.86 -16.72
CA VAL A 34 -8.75 9.64 -17.33
C VAL A 34 -10.26 9.57 -17.06
N THR A 35 -11.02 9.37 -18.14
CA THR A 35 -12.48 9.26 -18.15
C THR A 35 -12.93 7.86 -18.56
N LEU A 36 -14.25 7.61 -18.54
CA LEU A 36 -14.85 6.34 -18.97
C LEU A 36 -14.47 5.98 -20.42
N ASP A 37 -14.31 6.98 -21.28
CA ASP A 37 -14.05 6.80 -22.72
C ASP A 37 -12.55 6.80 -23.08
N THR A 38 -11.65 6.93 -22.09
CA THR A 38 -10.20 6.99 -22.35
C THR A 38 -9.62 5.61 -22.71
N PHE A 39 -10.20 4.54 -22.17
CA PHE A 39 -9.80 3.15 -22.38
C PHE A 39 -10.96 2.36 -23.01
N PRO A 40 -10.71 1.20 -23.63
CA PRO A 40 -11.77 0.33 -24.16
C PRO A 40 -12.63 -0.34 -23.07
N TYR A 41 -12.30 -0.11 -21.79
CA TYR A 41 -13.02 -0.56 -20.60
C TYR A 41 -13.03 0.58 -19.55
N ASP A 42 -13.86 0.45 -18.51
CA ASP A 42 -13.87 1.44 -17.42
C ASP A 42 -12.60 1.36 -16.59
N ASN A 43 -11.68 2.28 -16.87
CA ASN A 43 -10.41 2.41 -16.16
C ASN A 43 -10.29 3.78 -15.49
N ARG A 44 -11.41 4.39 -15.08
CA ARG A 44 -11.38 5.65 -14.31
C ARG A 44 -10.62 5.45 -13.00
N PRO A 45 -10.03 6.49 -12.39
CA PRO A 45 -9.31 6.36 -11.13
C PRO A 45 -10.08 5.69 -9.99
N VAL A 46 -11.41 5.80 -10.04
CA VAL A 46 -12.33 5.24 -9.04
C VAL A 46 -12.70 3.78 -9.30
N ALA A 47 -12.36 3.21 -10.46
CA ALA A 47 -12.71 1.84 -10.80
C ALA A 47 -11.95 0.84 -9.90
N PRO A 48 -12.62 -0.21 -9.39
CA PRO A 48 -11.99 -1.21 -8.55
C PRO A 48 -11.00 -2.10 -9.32
N LEU A 49 -10.00 -2.65 -8.62
CA LEU A 49 -9.00 -3.54 -9.20
C LEU A 49 -9.20 -4.98 -8.69
N MET A 50 -9.50 -5.91 -9.59
CA MET A 50 -9.71 -7.33 -9.29
C MET A 50 -9.51 -8.19 -10.53
N ASP A 51 -8.83 -9.32 -10.37
CA ASP A 51 -8.58 -10.31 -11.44
C ASP A 51 -7.91 -9.68 -12.67
N LEU A 52 -6.99 -8.75 -12.43
CA LEU A 52 -6.22 -8.04 -13.45
C LEU A 52 -4.78 -8.57 -13.55
N ASP A 53 -4.22 -8.54 -14.75
CA ASP A 53 -2.79 -8.79 -14.97
C ASP A 53 -1.96 -7.63 -14.40
N PHE A 54 -0.65 -7.82 -14.22
CA PHE A 54 0.20 -6.84 -13.52
C PHE A 54 0.12 -5.44 -14.14
N HIS A 55 0.21 -5.38 -15.46
CA HIS A 55 0.12 -4.13 -16.22
C HIS A 55 -1.18 -3.35 -15.92
N ASP A 56 -2.29 -4.07 -15.72
CA ASP A 56 -3.62 -3.47 -15.64
C ASP A 56 -3.93 -2.94 -14.23
N TRP A 57 -3.51 -3.66 -13.17
CA TRP A 57 -3.70 -3.16 -11.80
C TRP A 57 -2.61 -2.20 -11.34
N TRP A 58 -1.37 -2.39 -11.82
CA TRP A 58 -0.23 -1.60 -11.39
C TRP A 58 -0.39 -0.15 -11.82
N PHE A 59 -0.39 0.78 -10.86
CA PHE A 59 -0.68 2.19 -11.10
C PHE A 59 -2.01 2.43 -11.82
N HIS A 60 -2.97 1.50 -11.69
CA HIS A 60 -4.27 1.59 -12.37
C HIS A 60 -4.13 1.66 -13.90
N ASN A 61 -3.04 1.13 -14.46
CA ASN A 61 -2.69 1.28 -15.88
C ASN A 61 -2.68 2.77 -16.35
N HIS A 62 -2.30 3.69 -15.46
CA HIS A 62 -2.28 5.13 -15.75
C HIS A 62 -0.88 5.70 -15.99
N LEU A 63 0.15 4.86 -16.10
CA LEU A 63 1.54 5.32 -16.31
C LEU A 63 1.71 6.16 -17.59
N SER A 64 0.92 5.91 -18.63
CA SER A 64 0.89 6.70 -19.86
C SER A 64 0.14 8.04 -19.73
N TYR A 65 -0.49 8.31 -18.58
CA TYR A 65 -1.23 9.53 -18.25
C TYR A 65 -0.61 10.22 -17.03
N PRO A 66 0.66 10.64 -17.10
CA PRO A 66 1.33 11.27 -15.97
C PRO A 66 0.73 12.64 -15.62
N PRO A 67 0.85 13.06 -14.35
CA PRO A 67 0.54 14.44 -13.96
C PRO A 67 1.57 15.42 -14.56
N HIS A 68 1.29 16.71 -14.45
CA HIS A 68 2.28 17.72 -14.77
C HIS A 68 3.46 17.66 -13.79
N ILE A 69 4.70 17.87 -14.26
CA ILE A 69 5.93 17.68 -13.45
C ILE A 69 6.02 18.62 -12.23
N LEU A 70 5.30 19.75 -12.26
CA LEU A 70 5.24 20.70 -11.14
C LEU A 70 4.11 20.38 -10.14
N ASP A 71 3.18 19.49 -10.51
CA ASP A 71 2.11 19.07 -9.63
C ASP A 71 2.62 17.94 -8.73
N VAL A 72 3.17 18.32 -7.58
CA VAL A 72 3.77 17.38 -6.61
C VAL A 72 3.08 17.55 -5.25
N TYR A 73 2.58 16.46 -4.70
CA TYR A 73 1.98 16.48 -3.36
C TYR A 73 3.06 16.67 -2.29
N GLN A 74 2.92 17.69 -1.45
CA GLN A 74 3.90 18.04 -0.42
C GLN A 74 3.60 17.31 0.90
N LEU A 75 4.47 16.39 1.30
CA LEU A 75 4.40 15.67 2.57
C LEU A 75 5.21 16.43 3.62
N HIS A 76 4.55 17.24 4.45
CA HIS A 76 5.19 17.93 5.56
C HIS A 76 5.43 16.94 6.71
N VAL A 77 6.70 16.65 7.04
CA VAL A 77 7.03 15.68 8.08
C VAL A 77 6.47 16.11 9.46
N GLY A 78 5.97 15.14 10.24
CA GLY A 78 5.36 15.39 11.55
C GLY A 78 4.03 16.15 11.50
N ARG A 79 3.42 16.30 10.32
CA ARG A 79 2.11 16.95 10.13
C ARG A 79 1.17 16.04 9.33
N PRO A 80 -0.16 16.23 9.44
CA PRO A 80 -1.10 15.55 8.58
C PRO A 80 -0.95 15.98 7.11
N ALA A 81 -0.98 14.99 6.23
CA ALA A 81 -1.24 15.13 4.80
C ALA A 81 -2.74 14.89 4.55
N THR A 82 -3.49 15.96 4.28
CA THR A 82 -4.92 15.86 3.94
C THR A 82 -5.09 15.56 2.45
N LEU A 83 -5.70 14.41 2.13
CA LEU A 83 -6.09 14.05 0.76
C LEU A 83 -7.60 14.10 0.60
N GLU A 84 -8.06 14.42 -0.61
CA GLU A 84 -9.47 14.34 -0.97
C GLU A 84 -9.79 12.97 -1.57
N ILE A 85 -10.59 12.19 -0.86
CA ILE A 85 -11.04 10.85 -1.24
C ILE A 85 -12.52 10.93 -1.62
N ALA A 86 -12.86 10.64 -2.88
CA ALA A 86 -14.24 10.79 -3.33
C ALA A 86 -14.60 9.89 -4.51
N CYS A 87 -15.90 9.71 -4.72
CA CYS A 87 -16.42 8.86 -5.78
C CYS A 87 -16.37 9.49 -7.18
N HIS A 88 -16.09 10.78 -7.22
CA HIS A 88 -15.98 11.53 -8.45
C HIS A 88 -15.14 12.78 -8.21
N LYS A 89 -14.38 13.22 -9.23
CA LYS A 89 -13.59 14.45 -9.15
C LYS A 89 -14.46 15.69 -8.88
N ALA A 90 -15.69 15.69 -9.38
CA ALA A 90 -16.68 16.75 -9.15
C ALA A 90 -17.15 16.86 -7.68
N ALA A 91 -16.91 15.84 -6.85
CA ALA A 91 -17.15 15.92 -5.41
C ALA A 91 -15.98 16.54 -4.64
N THR A 92 -14.90 16.95 -5.31
CA THR A 92 -13.66 17.45 -4.71
C THR A 92 -13.39 18.91 -5.09
N SER A 93 -12.35 19.51 -4.50
CA SER A 93 -11.88 20.85 -4.89
C SER A 93 -11.39 20.91 -6.34
N TYR A 94 -11.15 19.75 -6.98
CA TYR A 94 -10.65 19.63 -8.35
C TYR A 94 -11.74 19.53 -9.42
N TRP A 95 -13.00 19.80 -9.04
CA TRP A 95 -14.19 19.70 -9.90
C TRP A 95 -14.07 20.48 -11.22
N ALA A 96 -13.31 21.57 -11.27
CA ALA A 96 -13.17 22.40 -12.47
C ALA A 96 -12.56 21.64 -13.68
N SER A 97 -11.85 20.54 -13.42
CA SER A 97 -11.29 19.65 -14.44
C SER A 97 -12.10 18.36 -14.63
N SER A 98 -13.26 18.25 -13.97
CA SER A 98 -14.14 17.08 -14.11
C SER A 98 -15.11 17.23 -15.27
N ASP A 99 -15.77 16.14 -15.63
CA ASP A 99 -16.76 16.06 -16.71
C ASP A 99 -18.15 16.59 -16.33
N GLN A 100 -18.35 17.07 -15.10
CA GLN A 100 -19.63 17.56 -14.62
C GLN A 100 -19.49 18.70 -13.58
N PRO A 101 -20.55 19.47 -13.31
CA PRO A 101 -20.52 20.52 -12.29
C PRO A 101 -20.20 19.99 -10.90
N SER A 102 -19.64 20.85 -10.03
CA SER A 102 -19.37 20.50 -8.64
C SER A 102 -20.64 20.04 -7.93
N PHE A 103 -20.55 18.91 -7.24
CA PHE A 103 -21.57 18.43 -6.31
C PHE A 103 -21.00 18.14 -4.93
N SER A 104 -19.80 18.64 -4.62
CA SER A 104 -19.15 18.47 -3.32
C SER A 104 -20.04 18.90 -2.15
N ASN A 105 -20.02 18.15 -1.05
CA ASN A 105 -20.79 18.47 0.15
C ASN A 105 -20.00 18.14 1.43
N GLY A 106 -19.22 19.10 1.93
CA GLY A 106 -18.48 18.95 3.18
C GLY A 106 -17.58 17.71 3.16
N ASN A 107 -17.73 16.85 4.18
CA ASN A 107 -16.95 15.61 4.34
C ASN A 107 -17.56 14.39 3.64
N ASP A 108 -18.65 14.52 2.90
CA ASP A 108 -19.27 13.38 2.21
C ASP A 108 -18.39 12.93 1.02
N PRO A 109 -17.85 11.68 1.02
CA PRO A 109 -17.05 11.16 -0.09
C PRO A 109 -17.87 10.95 -1.37
N CYS A 110 -19.19 10.80 -1.26
CA CYS A 110 -20.05 10.61 -2.41
C CYS A 110 -21.44 11.22 -2.21
N PRO A 111 -21.55 12.57 -2.32
CA PRO A 111 -22.81 13.26 -2.10
C PRO A 111 -23.96 12.71 -2.95
N GLY A 112 -25.10 12.48 -2.31
CA GLY A 112 -26.28 11.89 -2.96
C GLY A 112 -26.30 10.36 -3.03
N SER A 113 -25.27 9.69 -2.50
CA SER A 113 -25.19 8.23 -2.44
C SER A 113 -25.06 7.71 -1.00
N PRO A 114 -25.62 6.52 -0.69
CA PRO A 114 -25.52 5.92 0.64
C PRO A 114 -24.11 5.34 0.92
N PRO A 115 -23.75 5.03 2.17
CA PRO A 115 -22.46 4.43 2.54
C PRO A 115 -22.05 3.16 1.80
N LYS A 116 -23.04 2.41 1.32
CA LYS A 116 -22.80 1.25 0.44
C LYS A 116 -22.03 1.63 -0.84
N GLN A 117 -22.10 2.88 -1.30
CA GLN A 117 -21.32 3.39 -2.43
C GLN A 117 -19.82 3.54 -2.14
N TYR A 118 -19.42 3.45 -0.88
CA TYR A 118 -18.03 3.40 -0.45
C TYR A 118 -17.76 2.20 0.45
N HIS A 119 -18.49 1.11 0.17
CA HIS A 119 -18.26 -0.22 0.73
C HIS A 119 -18.19 -0.28 2.26
N THR A 120 -19.08 0.46 2.92
CA THR A 120 -19.22 0.37 4.37
C THR A 120 -20.68 0.46 4.77
N LYS A 121 -21.05 -0.15 5.89
CA LYS A 121 -22.38 0.02 6.49
C LYS A 121 -22.47 1.32 7.28
N ASP A 122 -21.42 1.60 8.04
CA ASP A 122 -21.29 2.76 8.91
C ASP A 122 -19.80 3.06 9.18
N LYS A 123 -19.51 4.01 10.07
CA LYS A 123 -18.14 4.40 10.39
C LYS A 123 -17.33 3.25 11.01
N ALA A 124 -17.96 2.44 11.86
CA ALA A 124 -17.29 1.35 12.59
C ALA A 124 -16.95 0.16 11.68
N ASP A 125 -17.62 0.06 10.55
CA ASP A 125 -17.37 -0.97 9.54
C ASP A 125 -16.23 -0.63 8.56
N THR A 126 -15.67 0.58 8.62
CA THR A 126 -14.47 0.93 7.84
C THR A 126 -13.27 0.04 8.20
N LYS A 127 -12.42 -0.25 7.21
CA LYS A 127 -11.27 -1.17 7.33
C LYS A 127 -9.91 -0.51 7.13
N GLY A 128 -9.91 0.81 7.04
CA GLY A 128 -8.73 1.64 6.87
C GLY A 128 -8.12 1.60 5.47
N CYS A 129 -7.21 2.54 5.23
CA CYS A 129 -6.43 2.67 4.00
C CYS A 129 -5.02 3.16 4.33
N GLY A 130 -4.10 3.04 3.39
CA GLY A 130 -2.70 3.41 3.59
C GLY A 130 -2.13 4.27 2.47
N LEU A 131 -1.15 5.12 2.82
CA LEU A 131 -0.26 5.77 1.88
C LEU A 131 1.09 5.06 1.89
N ALA A 132 1.55 4.70 0.70
CA ALA A 132 2.87 4.16 0.46
C ALA A 132 3.77 5.16 -0.25
N ILE A 133 5.08 5.00 -0.06
CA ILE A 133 6.12 5.80 -0.72
C ILE A 133 7.24 4.90 -1.23
N ALA A 134 7.78 5.25 -2.41
CA ALA A 134 8.98 4.69 -2.99
C ALA A 134 9.96 5.84 -3.30
N TYR A 135 11.19 5.74 -2.79
CA TYR A 135 12.25 6.76 -2.95
C TYR A 135 12.93 6.64 -4.33
N LYS A 136 12.14 6.76 -5.39
CA LYS A 136 12.56 6.75 -6.79
C LYS A 136 11.86 7.90 -7.52
N SER A 137 12.58 8.65 -8.34
CA SER A 137 11.99 9.75 -9.12
C SER A 137 11.42 9.30 -10.47
N ASN A 138 11.94 8.19 -11.02
CA ASN A 138 11.39 7.58 -12.23
C ASN A 138 10.41 6.46 -11.88
N VAL A 139 9.13 6.68 -12.17
CA VAL A 139 8.05 5.71 -11.89
C VAL A 139 8.26 4.36 -12.59
N ASN A 140 8.91 4.34 -13.76
CA ASN A 140 9.18 3.10 -14.50
C ASN A 140 10.21 2.20 -13.81
N LEU A 141 10.90 2.70 -12.78
CA LEU A 141 11.83 1.92 -11.95
C LEU A 141 11.19 1.47 -10.64
N VAL A 142 9.93 1.83 -10.37
CA VAL A 142 9.21 1.41 -9.17
C VAL A 142 8.62 0.02 -9.40
N HIS A 143 8.88 -0.87 -8.46
CA HIS A 143 8.33 -2.21 -8.36
C HIS A 143 7.46 -2.32 -7.10
N PRO A 144 6.54 -3.30 -7.03
CA PRO A 144 5.68 -3.50 -5.86
C PRO A 144 6.46 -3.56 -4.53
N GLU A 145 7.61 -4.24 -4.50
CA GLU A 145 8.43 -4.41 -3.31
C GLU A 145 9.15 -3.14 -2.83
N ASP A 146 9.21 -2.08 -3.64
CA ASP A 146 9.84 -0.81 -3.26
C ASP A 146 8.93 0.04 -2.37
N PHE A 147 7.62 -0.16 -2.45
CA PHE A 147 6.67 0.63 -1.69
C PHE A 147 6.72 0.28 -0.21
N THR A 148 6.74 1.33 0.61
CA THR A 148 6.62 1.25 2.07
C THR A 148 5.42 2.04 2.53
N ILE A 149 4.48 1.40 3.22
CA ILE A 149 3.37 2.09 3.89
C ILE A 149 3.95 2.95 5.02
N PHE A 150 3.80 4.28 4.89
CA PHE A 150 4.34 5.24 5.86
C PHE A 150 3.25 5.90 6.72
N SER A 151 1.99 5.82 6.28
CA SER A 151 0.85 6.39 7.00
C SER A 151 -0.41 5.61 6.73
N VAL A 152 -1.26 5.49 7.74
CA VAL A 152 -2.51 4.73 7.72
C VAL A 152 -3.59 5.56 8.42
N ASN A 153 -4.84 5.42 7.94
CA ASN A 153 -6.01 5.93 8.63
C ASN A 153 -7.04 4.79 8.74
N HIS A 154 -7.37 4.33 9.94
CA HIS A 154 -8.30 3.21 10.15
C HIS A 154 -9.75 3.57 9.79
N THR A 155 -10.12 4.85 9.87
CA THR A 155 -11.47 5.32 9.52
C THR A 155 -11.56 5.78 8.05
N CYS A 156 -10.66 5.29 7.21
CA CYS A 156 -10.57 5.77 5.84
C CYS A 156 -11.81 5.41 5.01
N VAL A 157 -12.06 6.27 4.02
CA VAL A 157 -13.24 6.25 3.15
C VAL A 157 -14.55 6.44 3.91
N TRP A 158 -14.48 7.23 4.99
CA TRP A 158 -15.63 7.79 5.68
C TRP A 158 -15.75 9.30 5.44
N THR A 159 -14.63 10.01 5.40
CA THR A 159 -14.58 11.45 5.16
C THR A 159 -13.85 11.77 3.86
N ARG A 160 -14.37 12.73 3.09
CA ARG A 160 -13.71 13.23 1.89
C ARG A 160 -12.32 13.76 2.19
N PHE A 161 -12.21 14.65 3.17
CA PHE A 161 -10.91 15.09 3.68
C PHE A 161 -10.41 14.05 4.67
N THR A 162 -9.45 13.23 4.24
CA THR A 162 -8.82 12.21 5.10
C THR A 162 -7.39 12.61 5.38
N ASP A 163 -7.05 12.72 6.66
CA ASP A 163 -5.71 13.04 7.12
C ASP A 163 -4.87 11.78 7.28
N PHE A 164 -3.63 11.87 6.80
CA PHE A 164 -2.59 10.86 6.94
C PHE A 164 -1.41 11.46 7.68
N GLN A 165 -1.11 10.98 8.89
CA GLN A 165 0.01 11.51 9.67
C GLN A 165 1.34 11.11 9.02
N VAL A 166 2.18 12.09 8.65
CA VAL A 166 3.49 11.84 8.06
C VAL A 166 4.53 11.64 9.19
N PRO A 167 5.28 10.52 9.24
CA PRO A 167 6.31 10.32 10.25
C PRO A 167 7.32 11.48 10.29
N GLN A 168 7.73 11.89 11.49
CA GLN A 168 8.66 13.02 11.65
C GLN A 168 10.07 12.72 11.09
N LYS A 169 10.48 11.45 11.12
CA LYS A 169 11.82 11.01 10.68
C LYS A 169 11.92 10.72 9.17
N MET A 170 10.88 11.00 8.39
CA MET A 170 10.93 10.81 6.92
C MET A 170 12.14 11.54 6.31
N PRO A 171 13.02 10.84 5.58
CA PRO A 171 14.17 11.46 4.91
C PRO A 171 13.74 12.22 3.64
N PRO A 172 14.59 13.15 3.15
CA PRO A 172 14.32 13.86 1.90
C PRO A 172 14.22 12.90 0.70
N CYS A 173 13.22 13.13 -0.16
CA CYS A 173 13.14 12.49 -1.48
C CYS A 173 14.37 12.80 -2.35
N PRO A 174 14.73 11.93 -3.31
CA PRO A 174 15.80 12.21 -4.26
C PRO A 174 15.44 13.40 -5.16
N ALA A 175 16.43 13.89 -5.90
CA ALA A 175 16.19 14.89 -6.95
C ALA A 175 15.15 14.36 -7.96
N GLY A 176 14.12 15.17 -8.23
CA GLY A 176 12.95 14.77 -9.03
C GLY A 176 11.78 14.21 -8.21
N GLY A 177 11.88 14.13 -6.89
CA GLY A 177 10.80 13.70 -6.01
C GLY A 177 10.73 12.18 -5.79
N CYS A 178 9.72 11.76 -5.06
CA CYS A 178 9.37 10.36 -4.83
C CYS A 178 8.09 10.00 -5.58
N VAL A 179 7.79 8.71 -5.62
CA VAL A 179 6.50 8.20 -6.04
C VAL A 179 5.72 7.69 -4.83
N CYS A 180 4.47 8.12 -4.70
CA CYS A 180 3.56 7.65 -3.66
C CYS A 180 2.37 6.91 -4.28
N ALA A 181 1.66 6.15 -3.45
CA ALA A 181 0.42 5.52 -3.84
C ALA A 181 -0.54 5.41 -2.66
N PHE A 182 -1.82 5.64 -2.93
CA PHE A 182 -2.93 5.35 -2.02
C PHE A 182 -3.41 3.94 -2.26
N PHE A 183 -3.71 3.22 -1.18
CA PHE A 183 -4.28 1.88 -1.22
C PHE A 183 -5.44 1.71 -0.26
N TRP A 184 -6.48 0.99 -0.69
CA TRP A 184 -7.65 0.69 0.12
C TRP A 184 -8.23 -0.69 -0.19
N ILE A 185 -8.66 -1.40 0.86
CA ILE A 185 -9.44 -2.64 0.82
C ILE A 185 -10.56 -2.48 1.84
N HIS A 186 -11.78 -2.84 1.50
CA HIS A 186 -12.98 -2.60 2.31
C HIS A 186 -13.54 -3.85 2.96
N SER A 187 -14.59 -3.69 3.75
CA SER A 187 -15.24 -4.80 4.45
C SER A 187 -15.94 -5.77 3.48
N PRO A 188 -15.89 -7.10 3.71
CA PRO A 188 -16.55 -8.13 2.88
C PRO A 188 -18.08 -8.13 2.95
N ASP A 189 -18.67 -7.31 3.81
CA ASP A 189 -20.11 -7.28 4.05
C ASP A 189 -20.84 -6.17 3.29
N SER A 190 -20.15 -5.44 2.40
CA SER A 190 -20.70 -4.31 1.65
C SER A 190 -20.22 -4.24 0.20
N GLY A 191 -20.41 -5.31 -0.60
CA GLY A 191 -20.10 -5.32 -2.03
C GLY A 191 -19.35 -6.56 -2.48
N ALA A 192 -19.01 -6.63 -3.77
CA ALA A 192 -17.97 -7.55 -4.20
C ALA A 192 -16.62 -7.04 -3.67
N GLU A 193 -15.67 -7.95 -3.43
CA GLU A 193 -14.36 -7.61 -2.89
C GLU A 193 -13.36 -7.22 -3.97
N GLN A 194 -12.50 -6.25 -3.67
CA GLN A 194 -11.45 -5.73 -4.57
C GLN A 194 -10.39 -4.95 -3.77
N MET A 195 -9.33 -4.52 -4.45
CA MET A 195 -8.44 -3.49 -3.94
C MET A 195 -8.55 -2.20 -4.77
N TYR A 196 -8.08 -1.10 -4.21
CA TYR A 196 -7.96 0.19 -4.87
C TYR A 196 -6.51 0.67 -4.79
N MET A 197 -6.03 1.24 -5.89
CA MET A 197 -4.70 1.84 -5.98
C MET A 197 -4.77 3.11 -6.81
N ASN A 198 -4.16 4.19 -6.31
CA ASN A 198 -3.92 5.40 -7.11
C ASN A 198 -2.50 5.90 -6.85
N GLY A 199 -1.65 5.86 -7.87
CA GLY A 199 -0.30 6.44 -7.78
C GLY A 199 -0.33 7.96 -7.89
N PHE A 200 0.62 8.64 -7.26
CA PHE A 200 0.81 10.09 -7.39
C PHE A 200 2.24 10.56 -7.12
N GLN A 201 2.65 11.65 -7.75
CA GLN A 201 3.93 12.32 -7.49
C GLN A 201 3.87 12.99 -6.11
N CYS A 202 4.92 12.79 -5.32
CA CYS A 202 5.01 13.33 -3.97
C CYS A 202 6.46 13.74 -3.62
N THR A 203 6.60 14.57 -2.62
CA THR A 203 7.92 14.89 -2.03
C THR A 203 7.79 15.20 -0.55
N THR A 204 8.79 14.81 0.23
CA THR A 204 8.90 15.14 1.65
C THR A 204 9.47 16.55 1.82
N THR A 205 8.89 17.34 2.72
CA THR A 205 9.35 18.70 3.03
C THR A 205 9.60 18.87 4.53
N SER A 206 10.42 19.85 4.89
CA SER A 206 10.80 20.13 6.29
C SER A 206 11.51 18.96 6.97
N THR A 207 12.18 18.10 6.20
CA THR A 207 12.87 16.90 6.69
C THR A 207 14.08 17.27 7.56
N THR A 208 14.20 16.66 8.74
CA THR A 208 15.35 16.84 9.64
C THR A 208 16.21 15.58 9.81
N SER A 209 15.75 14.45 9.24
CA SER A 209 16.40 13.15 9.26
C SER A 209 16.96 12.82 7.88
N ASN A 210 18.10 12.12 7.82
CA ASN A 210 18.63 11.51 6.59
C ASN A 210 18.62 9.98 6.67
N ILE A 211 17.95 9.41 7.68
CA ILE A 211 17.93 7.97 7.89
C ILE A 211 16.98 7.35 6.86
N PRO A 212 17.46 6.45 5.99
CA PRO A 212 16.61 5.83 4.99
C PRO A 212 15.56 4.93 5.62
N LEU A 213 14.47 4.71 4.89
CA LEU A 213 13.52 3.65 5.19
C LEU A 213 14.23 2.28 5.10
N ALA A 214 13.88 1.37 5.98
CA ALA A 214 14.27 -0.02 5.88
C ALA A 214 13.60 -0.67 4.65
N LYS A 215 14.18 -1.76 4.15
CA LYS A 215 13.55 -2.54 3.08
C LYS A 215 12.20 -3.09 3.56
N SER A 216 11.14 -2.75 2.84
CA SER A 216 9.80 -3.21 3.16
C SER A 216 9.62 -4.72 3.01
N ARG A 217 8.84 -5.30 3.92
CA ARG A 217 8.50 -6.73 3.95
C ARG A 217 7.00 -6.92 3.81
N VAL A 218 6.59 -8.11 3.39
CA VAL A 218 5.17 -8.48 3.30
C VAL A 218 4.53 -8.41 4.69
N ALA A 219 3.38 -7.74 4.79
CA ALA A 219 2.61 -7.70 6.03
C ALA A 219 2.00 -9.08 6.32
N ARG A 220 1.88 -9.44 7.60
CA ARG A 220 1.34 -10.74 8.02
C ARG A 220 0.12 -10.54 8.87
N ARG A 221 -0.91 -11.36 8.65
CA ARG A 221 -2.12 -11.41 9.48
C ARG A 221 -1.74 -11.85 10.90
N CYS A 222 -1.76 -10.92 11.83
CA CYS A 222 -1.26 -11.14 13.19
C CYS A 222 -2.15 -10.53 14.29
N GLY A 223 -2.98 -9.54 13.98
CA GLY A 223 -3.92 -8.98 14.94
C GLY A 223 -5.11 -9.91 15.21
N PRO A 224 -5.94 -9.58 16.22
CA PRO A 224 -7.14 -10.34 16.52
C PRO A 224 -8.15 -10.25 15.38
N ASP A 225 -8.82 -11.38 15.09
CA ASP A 225 -9.86 -11.51 14.08
C ASP A 225 -11.02 -12.35 14.61
N PRO A 226 -11.90 -11.75 15.43
CA PRO A 226 -13.04 -12.46 16.01
C PRO A 226 -14.01 -13.00 14.96
N ALA A 227 -14.12 -12.33 13.80
CA ALA A 227 -15.01 -12.76 12.72
C ALA A 227 -14.62 -14.13 12.15
N ASN A 228 -13.33 -14.47 12.18
CA ASN A 228 -12.81 -15.77 11.77
C ASN A 228 -12.29 -16.63 12.95
N GLY A 229 -12.65 -16.26 14.19
CA GLY A 229 -12.33 -17.01 15.40
C GLY A 229 -10.84 -17.06 15.77
N GLN A 230 -10.04 -16.07 15.36
CA GLN A 230 -8.60 -16.01 15.64
C GLN A 230 -8.28 -14.96 16.72
N PRO A 231 -7.57 -15.31 17.82
CA PRO A 231 -7.31 -14.40 18.93
C PRO A 231 -6.18 -13.37 18.68
N GLY A 232 -5.46 -13.48 17.56
CA GLY A 232 -4.26 -12.70 17.27
C GLY A 232 -2.99 -13.38 17.78
N ASP A 233 -1.88 -13.20 17.06
CA ASP A 233 -0.57 -13.74 17.36
C ASP A 233 0.51 -12.67 17.09
N PRO A 234 0.95 -11.92 18.12
CA PRO A 234 1.98 -10.91 17.97
C PRO A 234 3.32 -11.44 17.43
N SER A 235 3.63 -12.72 17.67
CA SER A 235 4.86 -13.34 17.14
C SER A 235 4.81 -13.51 15.62
N ASN A 236 3.61 -13.50 15.03
CA ASN A 236 3.38 -13.57 13.61
C ASN A 236 3.41 -12.19 12.91
N CYS A 237 3.52 -11.09 13.67
CA CYS A 237 3.49 -9.75 13.08
C CYS A 237 4.75 -9.42 12.28
N THR A 238 4.56 -8.73 11.16
CA THR A 238 5.65 -8.00 10.50
C THR A 238 5.83 -6.65 11.19
N TYR A 239 6.93 -6.50 11.91
CA TYR A 239 7.36 -5.23 12.49
C TYR A 239 8.22 -4.42 11.50
N GLY A 240 8.19 -3.10 11.63
CA GLY A 240 8.89 -2.17 10.75
C GLY A 240 8.23 -1.95 9.39
N ALA A 241 9.07 -1.62 8.40
CA ALA A 241 8.65 -1.28 7.04
C ALA A 241 7.86 -2.42 6.39
N LYS A 242 6.63 -2.10 5.98
CA LYS A 242 5.67 -3.03 5.37
C LYS A 242 5.28 -2.59 3.97
N GLN A 243 5.21 -3.55 3.07
CA GLN A 243 4.66 -3.37 1.72
C GLN A 243 3.15 -3.12 1.77
N PRO A 244 2.56 -2.51 0.73
CA PRO A 244 1.12 -2.51 0.51
C PRO A 244 0.56 -3.93 0.39
N LEU A 245 -0.76 -4.04 0.56
CA LEU A 245 -1.53 -5.27 0.45
C LEU A 245 -1.96 -5.47 -1.01
N TYR A 246 -1.16 -6.18 -1.80
CA TYR A 246 -1.47 -6.55 -3.18
C TYR A 246 -2.28 -7.84 -3.18
N TRP A 247 -3.57 -7.72 -3.45
CA TRP A 247 -4.55 -8.78 -3.24
C TRP A 247 -5.55 -8.84 -4.39
N LYS A 248 -6.07 -10.05 -4.65
CA LYS A 248 -7.16 -10.34 -5.59
C LYS A 248 -6.88 -10.00 -7.06
N GLN A 249 -5.62 -10.03 -7.48
CA GLN A 249 -5.21 -9.85 -8.88
C GLN A 249 -4.85 -11.20 -9.52
N LYS A 250 -4.66 -11.24 -10.84
CA LYS A 250 -4.13 -12.43 -11.54
C LYS A 250 -2.65 -12.64 -11.26
N GLU A 251 -1.91 -11.54 -11.17
CA GLU A 251 -0.46 -11.54 -11.09
C GLU A 251 0.06 -10.71 -9.92
N GLN A 252 1.22 -11.11 -9.37
CA GLN A 252 2.01 -10.34 -8.41
C GLN A 252 1.30 -9.96 -7.09
N ASN A 253 0.41 -10.83 -6.60
CA ASN A 253 -0.12 -10.70 -5.25
C ASN A 253 0.95 -11.00 -4.19
N ASN A 254 0.92 -10.28 -3.06
CA ASN A 254 1.64 -10.65 -1.85
C ASN A 254 0.68 -11.10 -0.72
N MET A 255 -0.63 -10.98 -0.95
CA MET A 255 -1.72 -11.43 -0.09
C MET A 255 -2.54 -12.50 -0.81
N TYR A 256 -2.97 -13.54 -0.09
CA TYR A 256 -3.61 -14.74 -0.68
C TYR A 256 -4.89 -15.16 0.06
N GLU A 257 -5.45 -14.25 0.85
CA GLU A 257 -6.65 -14.49 1.63
C GLU A 257 -7.89 -14.68 0.75
N GLY A 258 -8.87 -15.43 1.24
CA GLY A 258 -10.15 -15.59 0.55
C GLY A 258 -11.03 -14.34 0.66
N SER A 259 -12.04 -14.24 -0.22
CA SER A 259 -12.98 -13.09 -0.28
C SER A 259 -13.76 -12.80 1.02
N PHE A 260 -13.82 -13.73 1.97
CA PHE A 260 -14.50 -13.52 3.25
C PHE A 260 -13.54 -13.22 4.41
N ALA A 261 -12.23 -13.22 4.15
CA ALA A 261 -11.20 -12.86 5.11
C ALA A 261 -10.14 -11.91 4.50
N PRO A 262 -10.55 -10.84 3.78
CA PRO A 262 -9.61 -9.96 3.09
C PRO A 262 -8.55 -9.35 4.03
N PRO A 263 -7.39 -8.94 3.49
CA PRO A 263 -6.37 -8.24 4.25
C PRO A 263 -6.72 -6.75 4.40
N PHE A 264 -6.36 -6.13 5.53
CA PHE A 264 -6.75 -4.74 5.83
C PHE A 264 -5.59 -3.88 6.32
N TYR A 265 -5.67 -2.57 6.05
CA TYR A 265 -4.77 -1.55 6.59
C TYR A 265 -5.16 -1.17 8.02
N ASN A 266 -5.13 -2.16 8.91
CA ASN A 266 -5.42 -1.98 10.33
C ASN A 266 -4.57 -2.91 11.23
N ASP A 267 -4.89 -2.97 12.52
CA ASP A 267 -4.16 -3.76 13.50
C ASP A 267 -4.08 -5.26 13.16
N LEU A 268 -5.00 -5.77 12.35
CA LEU A 268 -4.99 -7.15 11.85
C LEU A 268 -3.68 -7.50 11.12
N TYR A 269 -3.07 -6.53 10.44
CA TYR A 269 -1.80 -6.69 9.71
C TYR A 269 -0.68 -5.83 10.33
N ASN A 270 -0.81 -5.45 11.60
CA ASN A 270 0.12 -4.57 12.32
C ASN A 270 0.32 -3.21 11.64
N PHE A 271 -0.70 -2.71 10.96
CA PHE A 271 -0.77 -1.34 10.48
C PHE A 271 -1.47 -0.49 11.54
N LYS A 272 -0.68 0.20 12.37
CA LYS A 272 -1.22 1.07 13.42
C LYS A 272 -1.91 2.28 12.80
N ASP A 273 -2.91 2.83 13.46
CA ASP A 273 -3.54 4.07 13.02
C ASP A 273 -2.53 5.24 13.08
N GLY A 274 -2.51 6.08 12.05
CA GLY A 274 -1.59 7.21 11.94
C GLY A 274 -0.24 6.88 11.28
N ALA A 275 0.81 7.55 11.75
CA ALA A 275 2.16 7.47 11.18
C ALA A 275 2.81 6.12 11.49
N GLN A 276 3.51 5.54 10.52
CA GLN A 276 4.30 4.32 10.72
C GLN A 276 5.74 4.73 11.11
N ASP A 277 5.98 4.93 12.40
CA ASP A 277 7.26 5.47 12.92
C ASP A 277 8.38 4.42 13.05
N ASP A 278 8.09 3.14 12.81
CA ASP A 278 9.01 2.01 12.95
C ASP A 278 9.66 1.56 11.63
N ILE A 279 9.49 2.33 10.54
CA ILE A 279 9.87 1.95 9.18
C ILE A 279 11.32 2.27 8.79
N PHE A 280 12.12 2.85 9.68
CA PHE A 280 13.47 3.33 9.38
C PHE A 280 14.53 2.25 9.68
N VAL A 281 15.69 2.34 9.02
CA VAL A 281 16.81 1.40 9.26
C VAL A 281 17.24 1.38 10.74
N ASP A 282 17.14 2.50 11.43
CA ASP A 282 17.52 2.62 12.83
C ASP A 282 16.39 2.32 13.84
N SER A 283 15.15 2.09 13.38
CA SER A 283 13.98 1.92 14.27
C SER A 283 14.11 0.75 15.25
N TYR A 284 14.81 -0.31 14.85
CA TYR A 284 15.03 -1.51 15.66
C TYR A 284 16.50 -1.78 15.96
N SER A 285 17.37 -0.79 15.77
CA SER A 285 18.76 -0.91 16.17
C SER A 285 18.87 -0.84 17.70
N ILE A 286 19.45 -1.87 18.33
CA ILE A 286 19.81 -1.81 19.75
C ILE A 286 20.97 -0.81 19.88
N PRO A 287 20.83 0.30 20.63
CA PRO A 287 21.96 1.17 20.89
C PRO A 287 23.04 0.39 21.66
N GLY A 288 24.24 0.24 21.08
CA GLY A 288 25.40 -0.37 21.75
C GLY A 288 25.96 -1.67 21.17
N LEU A 289 25.43 -2.19 20.05
CA LEU A 289 25.96 -3.40 19.38
C LEU A 289 26.67 -3.13 18.04
N MET A 290 26.86 -1.86 17.69
CA MET A 290 27.63 -1.44 16.51
C MET A 290 28.98 -0.88 16.96
N ASP A 291 29.79 -1.68 17.64
CA ASP A 291 31.22 -1.39 17.82
C ASP A 291 32.04 -2.67 18.05
N GLU A 292 31.86 -3.67 17.18
CA GLU A 292 32.94 -4.63 16.94
C GLU A 292 33.56 -4.34 15.58
N LYS A 293 34.67 -3.60 15.62
CA LYS A 293 35.68 -3.63 14.57
C LYS A 293 35.90 -5.07 14.11
N PRO A 294 36.10 -5.33 12.81
CA PRO A 294 36.55 -6.64 12.38
C PRO A 294 37.88 -6.94 13.09
N LEU A 295 37.91 -8.03 13.84
CA LEU A 295 39.15 -8.63 14.33
C LEU A 295 40.04 -8.90 13.12
N VAL A 296 41.02 -8.01 12.91
CA VAL A 296 42.18 -8.29 12.08
C VAL A 296 42.87 -9.46 12.76
N VAL A 297 42.71 -10.66 12.21
CA VAL A 297 43.52 -11.82 12.58
C VAL A 297 44.93 -11.51 12.09
N GLU A 298 45.75 -10.96 12.98
CA GLU A 298 47.17 -10.79 12.77
C GLU A 298 47.77 -12.20 12.70
N THR A 299 48.06 -12.68 11.49
CA THR A 299 48.78 -13.94 11.29
C THR A 299 50.19 -13.75 11.84
N SER A 300 50.41 -14.23 13.07
CA SER A 300 51.73 -14.33 13.66
C SER A 300 52.60 -15.21 12.77
N LYS A 301 53.73 -14.64 12.35
CA LYS A 301 54.78 -15.35 11.61
C LYS A 301 55.27 -16.52 12.45
N VAL A 302 54.91 -17.74 12.05
CA VAL A 302 55.57 -18.95 12.53
C VAL A 302 56.90 -19.07 11.77
N SER A 303 57.99 -18.70 12.46
CA SER A 303 59.35 -18.96 12.02
C SER A 303 59.66 -20.46 12.17
N TRP A 304 59.84 -21.15 11.04
CA TRP A 304 60.37 -22.51 11.02
C TRP A 304 61.88 -22.47 11.24
N PHE A 305 62.32 -22.92 12.42
CA PHE A 305 63.72 -23.30 12.63
C PHE A 305 63.94 -24.69 12.03
N PHE A 306 64.70 -24.76 10.95
CA PHE A 306 65.30 -26.01 10.48
C PHE A 306 66.44 -26.37 11.44
N ASN A 307 66.34 -27.52 12.10
CA ASN A 307 67.50 -28.17 12.70
C ASN A 307 67.80 -29.45 11.90
N SER A 308 69.06 -29.55 11.48
CA SER A 308 69.61 -30.56 10.59
C SER A 308 70.43 -31.58 11.39
N SER A 309 70.22 -32.86 11.12
CA SER A 309 70.89 -34.09 11.61
C SER A 309 69.77 -35.11 11.89
N GLU A 310 69.68 -36.31 11.31
CA GLU A 310 70.66 -37.23 10.76
C GLU A 310 70.00 -38.11 9.66
N LEU A 311 70.79 -38.51 8.65
CA LEU A 311 70.59 -39.71 7.82
C LEU A 311 71.49 -40.81 8.41
N PRO A 312 71.24 -42.14 8.26
CA PRO A 312 71.06 -42.80 6.94
C PRO A 312 70.21 -44.10 6.82
N TYR A 313 69.51 -44.25 5.67
CA TYR A 313 69.43 -45.40 4.72
C TYR A 313 69.07 -46.86 5.17
N PRO A 314 68.68 -47.81 4.27
CA PRO A 314 68.07 -47.72 2.92
C PRO A 314 67.04 -48.84 2.51
N VAL A 315 66.60 -48.78 1.23
CA VAL A 315 66.11 -49.86 0.29
C VAL A 315 64.73 -50.51 0.56
N LYS A 316 63.86 -50.92 -0.39
CA LYS A 316 63.91 -51.35 -1.81
C LYS A 316 62.61 -51.07 -2.57
N SER A 317 62.76 -50.80 -3.88
CA SER A 317 61.77 -50.93 -4.97
C SER A 317 61.48 -52.41 -5.30
N PRO A 318 60.40 -52.71 -6.04
CA PRO A 318 60.39 -52.59 -7.51
C PRO A 318 59.66 -51.36 -8.06
#